data_AF-R6YLD8-F1
#
_entry.id   AF-R6YLD8-F1
#
_cell.length_a   1.000
_cell.length_b   1.000
_cell.length_c   1.000
_cell.angle_alpha   90.00
_cell.angle_beta   90.00
_cell.angle_gamma   90.00
#
_symmetry.space_group_name_H-M   'P 1'
#
loop_
_entity.id
_entity.type
_entity.pdbx_description
1 polymer ?
#
loop_
_entity_poly.entity_id
_entity_poly.type
_entity_poly.pdbx_seq_one_letter_code
_entity_poly.pdbx_strand_id
1 'polypeptide(L)'
;MTEKDYWERFGFWRCSLSDIYTHIKSGMAETENPHCRKGIIVEKDADTESRLDFVKDYLNVSELEKAGKVSELTIDASWTAGIVPSSRNETSRDCWNKIIAAAYKANDGLLILNVSNMKLFEHCWWHIKQLAKQEAGLVAWPPFDKSIFFDIDEFVGEVERLMKTGRDKSEINAFVKDKISEAKRQGLVPSDKFHFNGYVLIVLDGLDWQSVREISERDRGQFDAAMQFYYRVDFSRW
;
A
#
# COMPACT_ATOMS: atom_id res chain seq x y z
N MET A 1 -27.72 -12.20 -15.64
CA MET A 1 -27.58 -12.01 -14.18
C MET A 1 -28.96 -11.73 -13.64
N THR A 2 -29.45 -12.50 -12.66
CA THR A 2 -30.76 -12.21 -12.05
C THR A 2 -30.61 -11.07 -11.02
N GLU A 3 -31.70 -10.38 -10.69
CA GLU A 3 -31.70 -9.33 -9.66
C GLU A 3 -31.24 -9.88 -8.28
N LYS A 4 -31.56 -11.15 -8.00
CA LYS A 4 -31.10 -11.86 -6.80
C LYS A 4 -29.58 -12.10 -6.81
N ASP A 5 -29.03 -12.53 -7.94
CA ASP A 5 -27.57 -12.67 -8.11
C ASP A 5 -26.86 -11.32 -7.95
N TYR A 6 -27.47 -10.24 -8.44
CA TYR A 6 -26.92 -8.89 -8.30
C TYR A 6 -26.84 -8.47 -6.82
N TRP A 7 -27.92 -8.60 -6.05
CA TRP A 7 -27.94 -8.19 -4.64
C TRP A 7 -27.06 -9.04 -3.72
N GLU A 8 -26.99 -10.36 -3.93
CA GLU A 8 -26.12 -11.23 -3.13
C GLU A 8 -24.63 -10.96 -3.42
N ARG A 9 -24.26 -10.69 -4.68
CA ARG A 9 -22.86 -10.46 -5.10
C ARG A 9 -22.36 -9.06 -4.76
N PHE A 10 -23.13 -8.02 -5.08
CA PHE A 10 -22.77 -6.65 -4.75
C PHE A 10 -22.90 -6.39 -3.24
N GLY A 11 -23.87 -7.04 -2.58
CA GLY A 11 -24.05 -6.97 -1.13
C GLY A 11 -22.84 -7.48 -0.36
N PHE A 12 -22.27 -8.63 -0.75
CA PHE A 12 -21.05 -9.16 -0.12
C PHE A 12 -19.88 -8.16 -0.17
N TRP A 13 -19.60 -7.62 -1.36
CA TRP A 13 -18.48 -6.68 -1.53
C TRP A 13 -18.73 -5.37 -0.81
N ARG A 14 -19.96 -4.84 -0.88
CA ARG A 14 -20.36 -3.66 -0.12
C ARG A 14 -20.12 -3.83 1.37
N CYS A 15 -20.56 -4.94 1.97
CA CYS A 15 -20.34 -5.21 3.39
C CYS A 15 -18.85 -5.34 3.70
N SER A 16 -18.12 -6.19 2.97
CA SER A 16 -16.70 -6.45 3.22
C SER A 16 -15.85 -5.17 3.13
N LEU A 17 -16.07 -4.34 2.12
CA LEU A 17 -15.34 -3.08 1.95
C LEU A 17 -15.73 -2.03 3.01
N SER A 18 -17.02 -1.98 3.38
CA SER A 18 -17.49 -1.08 4.45
C SER A 18 -16.93 -1.48 5.82
N ASP A 19 -16.78 -2.78 6.09
CA ASP A 19 -16.18 -3.30 7.32
C ASP A 19 -14.69 -2.93 7.39
N ILE A 20 -13.97 -3.04 6.28
CA ILE A 20 -12.57 -2.60 6.16
C ILE A 20 -12.45 -1.10 6.44
N TYR A 21 -13.28 -0.27 5.79
CA TYR A 21 -13.31 1.17 6.05
C TYR A 21 -13.59 1.47 7.53
N THR A 22 -14.57 0.79 8.13
CA THR A 22 -14.94 0.98 9.54
C THR A 22 -13.77 0.63 10.46
N HIS A 23 -13.07 -0.47 10.17
CA HIS A 23 -11.89 -0.90 10.92
C HIS A 23 -10.75 0.13 10.84
N ILE A 24 -10.43 0.60 9.63
CA ILE A 24 -9.43 1.66 9.44
C ILE A 24 -9.85 2.93 10.20
N LYS A 25 -11.11 3.32 10.12
CA LYS A 25 -11.64 4.53 10.77
C LYS A 25 -11.60 4.44 12.29
N SER A 26 -12.00 3.32 12.87
CA SER A 26 -12.05 3.11 14.32
C SER A 26 -10.67 2.94 14.96
N GLY A 27 -9.64 2.59 14.17
CA GLY A 27 -8.29 2.33 14.68
C GLY A 27 -8.23 1.05 15.54
N MET A 28 -9.12 0.10 15.26
CA MET A 28 -9.14 -1.21 15.92
C MET A 28 -7.91 -2.04 15.55
N ALA A 29 -7.50 -2.92 16.47
CA ALA A 29 -6.39 -3.84 16.22
C ALA A 29 -6.85 -5.03 15.35
N GLU A 30 -5.98 -5.50 14.47
CA GLU A 30 -6.26 -6.57 13.48
C GLU A 30 -6.90 -7.84 14.08
N THR A 31 -6.61 -8.16 15.34
CA THR A 31 -7.20 -9.32 16.05
C THR A 31 -8.70 -9.21 16.28
N GLU A 32 -9.30 -8.03 16.10
CA GLU A 32 -10.70 -7.75 16.41
C GLU A 32 -11.65 -7.94 15.21
N ASN A 33 -11.12 -8.17 13.99
CA ASN A 33 -11.94 -8.52 12.82
C ASN A 33 -11.36 -9.70 12.02
N PRO A 34 -11.59 -10.95 12.47
CA PRO A 34 -11.00 -12.16 11.86
C PRO A 34 -11.57 -12.51 10.48
N HIS A 35 -12.57 -11.77 9.99
CA HIS A 35 -13.31 -12.12 8.77
C HIS A 35 -12.87 -11.35 7.52
N CYS A 36 -12.05 -10.29 7.66
CA CYS A 36 -11.60 -9.49 6.53
C CYS A 36 -10.17 -9.84 6.12
N ARG A 37 -9.97 -10.26 4.86
CA ARG A 37 -8.63 -10.34 4.27
C ARG A 37 -8.00 -8.95 4.19
N LYS A 38 -6.68 -8.86 4.43
CA LYS A 38 -5.93 -7.59 4.37
C LYS A 38 -5.79 -7.03 2.97
N GLY A 39 -5.81 -7.89 1.96
CA GLY A 39 -5.57 -7.52 0.58
C GLY A 39 -6.85 -7.48 -0.26
N ILE A 40 -6.92 -6.51 -1.17
CA ILE A 40 -7.95 -6.40 -2.21
C ILE A 40 -7.23 -6.24 -3.55
N ILE A 41 -7.71 -6.92 -4.58
CA ILE A 41 -7.21 -6.82 -5.96
C ILE A 41 -8.38 -6.43 -6.84
N VAL A 42 -8.20 -5.37 -7.64
CA VAL A 42 -9.20 -4.87 -8.58
C VAL A 42 -8.56 -4.52 -9.92
N GLU A 43 -9.22 -4.90 -11.01
CA GLU A 43 -8.87 -4.47 -12.36
C GLU A 43 -9.49 -3.09 -12.62
N LYS A 44 -8.67 -2.14 -13.08
CA LYS A 44 -9.16 -0.86 -13.57
C LYS A 44 -9.59 -1.05 -15.02
N ASP A 45 -10.89 -1.06 -15.26
CA ASP A 45 -11.38 -1.17 -16.64
C ASP A 45 -11.18 0.15 -17.39
N ALA A 46 -11.08 0.05 -18.72
CA ALA A 46 -10.84 1.20 -19.61
C ALA A 46 -12.08 2.11 -19.79
N ASP A 47 -13.27 1.62 -19.44
CA ASP A 47 -14.53 2.36 -19.51
C ASP A 47 -14.98 2.80 -18.11
N THR A 48 -15.36 4.07 -18.03
CA THR A 48 -15.22 5.00 -16.90
C THR A 48 -16.14 4.82 -15.69
N GLU A 49 -16.71 3.64 -15.41
CA GLU A 49 -17.61 3.45 -14.25
C GLU A 49 -17.52 2.09 -13.50
N SER A 50 -16.52 1.26 -13.76
CA SER A 50 -16.80 -0.19 -13.72
C SER A 50 -16.54 -0.95 -12.41
N ARG A 51 -15.46 -0.71 -11.66
CA ARG A 51 -15.04 -1.56 -10.51
C ARG A 51 -14.19 -0.85 -9.49
N LEU A 52 -13.18 -0.13 -9.95
CA LEU A 52 -12.29 0.62 -9.08
C LEU A 52 -13.07 1.70 -8.32
N ASP A 53 -13.99 2.40 -8.99
CA ASP A 53 -14.82 3.43 -8.37
C ASP A 53 -15.72 2.83 -7.29
N PHE A 54 -16.37 1.70 -7.58
CA PHE A 54 -17.12 0.93 -6.57
C PHE A 54 -16.25 0.61 -5.35
N VAL A 55 -15.03 0.09 -5.56
CA VAL A 55 -14.12 -0.24 -4.45
C VAL A 55 -13.72 1.01 -3.67
N LYS A 56 -13.36 2.09 -4.35
CA LYS A 56 -12.93 3.35 -3.74
C LYS A 56 -14.06 4.02 -2.95
N ASP A 57 -15.29 3.95 -3.44
CA ASP A 57 -16.48 4.51 -2.80
C ASP A 57 -16.81 3.78 -1.49
N TYR A 58 -16.82 2.44 -1.50
CA TYR A 58 -17.15 1.66 -0.29
C TYR A 58 -16.01 1.57 0.72
N LEU A 59 -14.75 1.68 0.27
CA LEU A 59 -13.62 1.96 1.17
C LEU A 59 -13.59 3.42 1.64
N ASN A 60 -14.40 4.28 1.02
CA ASN A 60 -14.47 5.72 1.25
C ASN A 60 -13.06 6.36 1.25
N VAL A 61 -12.32 6.07 0.18
CA VAL A 61 -10.90 6.46 0.03
C VAL A 61 -10.72 7.96 0.20
N SER A 62 -11.65 8.78 -0.29
CA SER A 62 -11.58 10.25 -0.12
C SER A 62 -11.59 10.69 1.34
N GLU A 63 -12.37 10.03 2.22
CA GLU A 63 -12.35 10.34 3.64
C GLU A 63 -11.06 9.86 4.31
N LEU A 64 -10.58 8.66 3.94
CA LEU A 64 -9.32 8.13 4.45
C LEU A 64 -8.12 9.00 4.05
N GLU A 65 -8.10 9.51 2.81
CA GLU A 65 -7.09 10.45 2.31
C GLU A 65 -7.11 11.75 3.13
N LYS A 66 -8.29 12.35 3.35
CA LYS A 66 -8.44 13.55 4.18
C LYS A 66 -7.97 13.33 5.62
N ALA A 67 -8.07 12.10 6.12
CA ALA A 67 -7.59 11.70 7.43
C ALA A 67 -6.09 11.32 7.46
N GLY A 68 -5.38 11.40 6.32
CA GLY A 68 -3.98 11.01 6.22
C GLY A 68 -3.73 9.50 6.36
N LYS A 69 -4.76 8.66 6.13
CA LYS A 69 -4.70 7.19 6.27
C LYS A 69 -4.48 6.46 4.95
N VAL A 70 -4.17 7.17 3.88
CA VAL A 70 -3.92 6.59 2.55
C VAL A 70 -2.52 6.91 2.10
N SER A 71 -1.78 5.88 1.68
CA SER A 71 -0.56 6.06 0.90
C SER A 71 -0.77 5.38 -0.45
N GLU A 72 -0.50 6.11 -1.53
CA GLU A 72 -0.60 5.60 -2.89
C GLU A 72 0.80 5.47 -3.50
N LEU A 73 1.05 4.35 -4.18
CA LEU A 73 2.31 4.04 -4.82
C LEU A 73 2.05 3.44 -6.20
N THR A 74 2.61 4.05 -7.25
CA THR A 74 2.51 3.54 -8.62
C THR A 74 3.75 2.71 -8.98
N ILE A 75 3.52 1.47 -9.36
CA ILE A 75 4.50 0.48 -9.84
C ILE A 75 4.46 0.47 -11.36
N ASP A 76 5.35 1.24 -11.98
CA ASP A 76 5.43 1.42 -13.43
C ASP A 76 6.88 1.33 -13.95
N ALA A 77 7.05 1.44 -15.26
CA ALA A 77 8.36 1.32 -15.90
C ALA A 77 9.43 2.33 -15.40
N SER A 78 9.02 3.46 -14.81
CA SER A 78 9.95 4.48 -14.31
C SER A 78 10.86 3.94 -13.20
N TRP A 79 10.42 2.91 -12.48
CA TRP A 79 11.22 2.28 -11.43
C TRP A 79 12.50 1.62 -11.94
N THR A 80 12.53 1.31 -13.24
CA THR A 80 13.68 0.72 -13.92
C THR A 80 14.39 1.70 -14.86
N ALA A 81 13.85 2.91 -15.04
CA ALA A 81 14.44 3.91 -15.91
C ALA A 81 15.74 4.45 -15.29
N GLY A 82 16.87 4.15 -15.93
CA GLY A 82 18.19 4.62 -15.50
C GLY A 82 18.92 3.73 -14.51
N ILE A 83 18.32 2.61 -14.07
CA ILE A 83 19.04 1.60 -13.29
C ILE A 83 19.73 0.66 -14.28
N VAL A 84 21.07 0.67 -14.31
CA VAL A 84 21.86 -0.43 -14.87
C VAL A 84 22.09 -1.40 -13.72
N PRO A 85 21.30 -2.49 -13.60
CA PRO A 85 21.41 -3.36 -12.43
C PRO A 85 22.79 -4.03 -12.48
N SER A 86 23.61 -3.85 -11.45
CA SER A 86 24.87 -4.59 -11.33
C SER A 86 24.61 -6.05 -10.92
N SER A 87 23.42 -6.33 -10.35
CA SER A 87 22.89 -7.67 -10.12
C SER A 87 21.35 -7.71 -10.16
N ARG A 88 20.77 -8.90 -10.39
CA ARG A 88 19.31 -9.13 -10.36
C ARG A 88 18.64 -8.74 -9.03
N ASN A 89 19.39 -8.73 -7.93
CA ASN A 89 18.83 -8.53 -6.59
C ASN A 89 18.64 -7.05 -6.23
N GLU A 90 19.28 -6.11 -6.95
CA GLU A 90 19.18 -4.68 -6.63
C GLU A 90 17.79 -4.13 -6.93
N THR A 91 17.23 -4.46 -8.11
CA THR A 91 15.89 -4.02 -8.49
C THR A 91 14.83 -4.55 -7.54
N SER A 92 14.91 -5.83 -7.13
CA SER A 92 13.96 -6.41 -6.17
C SER A 92 14.03 -5.73 -4.80
N ARG A 93 15.25 -5.40 -4.34
CA ARG A 93 15.48 -4.68 -3.08
C ARG A 93 14.93 -3.24 -3.12
N ASP A 94 15.18 -2.51 -4.20
CA ASP A 94 14.72 -1.12 -4.31
C ASP A 94 13.20 -1.05 -4.41
N CYS A 95 12.59 -1.99 -5.14
CA CYS A 95 11.14 -2.16 -5.17
C CYS A 95 10.58 -2.42 -3.76
N TRP A 96 11.20 -3.35 -3.02
CA TRP A 96 10.79 -3.66 -1.65
C TRP A 96 10.87 -2.45 -0.72
N ASN A 97 11.99 -1.71 -0.75
CA ASN A 97 12.17 -0.54 0.11
C ASN A 97 11.14 0.56 -0.17
N LYS A 98 10.79 0.79 -1.45
CA LYS A 98 9.71 1.71 -1.84
C LYS A 98 8.35 1.25 -1.32
N ILE A 99 8.04 -0.04 -1.50
CA ILE A 99 6.78 -0.65 -1.02
C ILE A 99 6.69 -0.53 0.51
N ILE A 100 7.77 -0.86 1.23
CA ILE A 100 7.82 -0.78 2.69
C ILE A 100 7.65 0.65 3.18
N ALA A 101 8.33 1.62 2.57
CA ALA A 101 8.16 3.02 2.95
C ALA A 101 6.70 3.50 2.75
N ALA A 102 6.04 3.10 1.65
CA ALA A 102 4.63 3.40 1.45
C ALA A 102 3.73 2.69 2.49
N ALA A 103 4.04 1.44 2.84
CA ALA A 103 3.33 0.70 3.88
C ALA A 103 3.48 1.34 5.27
N TYR A 104 4.66 1.87 5.59
CA TYR A 104 4.87 2.66 6.82
C TYR A 104 3.99 3.90 6.87
N LYS A 105 3.93 4.66 5.77
CA LYS A 105 3.07 5.86 5.68
C LYS A 105 1.59 5.53 5.81
N ALA A 106 1.15 4.40 5.26
CA ALA A 106 -0.22 3.91 5.34
C ALA A 106 -0.52 3.04 6.56
N ASN A 107 0.37 2.94 7.57
CA ASN A 107 0.14 2.03 8.68
C ASN A 107 -1.19 2.33 9.39
N ASP A 108 -1.92 1.28 9.79
CA ASP A 108 -3.29 1.37 10.34
C ASP A 108 -4.31 2.00 9.36
N GLY A 109 -3.95 2.08 8.07
CA GLY A 109 -4.69 2.73 6.99
C GLY A 109 -4.84 1.85 5.75
N LEU A 110 -4.80 2.47 4.58
CA LEU A 110 -4.91 1.84 3.27
C LEU A 110 -3.69 2.16 2.39
N LEU A 111 -2.95 1.14 2.01
CA LEU A 111 -1.91 1.21 0.99
C LEU A 111 -2.50 0.88 -0.38
N ILE A 112 -2.49 1.85 -1.30
CA ILE A 112 -2.92 1.65 -2.68
C ILE A 112 -1.70 1.42 -3.56
N LEU A 113 -1.63 0.27 -4.23
CA LEU A 113 -0.59 -0.10 -5.19
C LEU A 113 -1.18 -0.08 -6.60
N ASN A 114 -0.88 0.96 -7.38
CA ASN A 114 -1.27 1.01 -8.79
C ASN A 114 -0.22 0.31 -9.65
N VAL A 115 -0.59 -0.78 -10.29
CA VAL A 115 0.33 -1.63 -11.04
C VAL A 115 0.00 -1.50 -12.52
N SER A 116 0.92 -0.92 -13.29
CA SER A 116 0.79 -0.80 -14.75
C SER A 116 1.90 -1.53 -15.51
N ASN A 117 2.84 -2.17 -14.80
CA ASN A 117 3.94 -2.92 -15.40
C ASN A 117 4.00 -4.36 -14.87
N MET A 118 3.65 -5.31 -15.72
CA MET A 118 3.60 -6.74 -15.37
C MET A 118 4.94 -7.33 -14.95
N LYS A 119 6.05 -6.90 -15.56
CA LYS A 119 7.39 -7.40 -15.20
C LYS A 119 7.79 -6.98 -13.79
N LEU A 120 7.47 -5.74 -13.43
CA LEU A 120 7.73 -5.26 -12.07
C LEU A 120 6.80 -5.89 -11.05
N PHE A 121 5.55 -6.13 -11.44
CA PHE A 121 4.60 -6.85 -10.60
C PHE A 121 5.12 -8.24 -10.22
N GLU A 122 5.64 -9.01 -11.20
CA GLU A 122 6.27 -10.31 -10.95
C GLU A 122 7.39 -10.22 -9.89
N HIS A 123 8.27 -9.23 -10.04
CA HIS A 123 9.35 -8.98 -9.07
C HIS A 123 8.86 -8.53 -7.69
N CYS A 124 7.69 -7.88 -7.64
CA CYS A 124 7.08 -7.39 -6.41
C CYS A 124 6.12 -8.39 -5.76
N TRP A 125 5.71 -9.46 -6.44
CA TRP A 125 4.64 -10.33 -5.97
C TRP A 125 4.95 -10.99 -4.63
N TRP A 126 6.17 -11.51 -4.48
CA TRP A 126 6.63 -12.08 -3.22
C TRP A 126 6.62 -11.07 -2.07
N HIS A 127 6.97 -9.82 -2.36
CA HIS A 127 6.97 -8.70 -1.41
C HIS A 127 5.56 -8.30 -1.00
N ILE A 128 4.67 -8.14 -1.97
CA ILE A 128 3.26 -7.81 -1.77
C ILE A 128 2.57 -8.88 -0.91
N LYS A 129 2.90 -10.16 -1.12
CA LYS A 129 2.41 -11.24 -0.26
C LYS A 129 2.79 -11.04 1.20
N GLN A 130 4.02 -10.59 1.49
CA GLN A 130 4.46 -10.38 2.87
C GLN A 130 3.67 -9.30 3.61
N LEU A 131 3.23 -8.25 2.89
CA LEU A 131 2.42 -7.18 3.47
C LEU A 131 1.14 -7.72 4.13
N ALA A 132 0.47 -8.67 3.47
CA ALA A 132 -0.79 -9.22 3.94
C ALA A 132 -0.61 -10.43 4.87
N LYS A 133 0.48 -11.19 4.75
CA LYS A 133 0.72 -12.44 5.49
C LYS A 133 1.13 -12.22 6.95
N GLN A 134 1.96 -11.21 7.24
CA GLN A 134 2.28 -10.75 8.60
C GLN A 134 2.92 -11.78 9.57
N GLU A 135 3.36 -12.95 9.11
CA GLU A 135 3.95 -13.99 9.99
C GLU A 135 5.27 -13.57 10.66
N ALA A 136 5.94 -12.54 10.14
CA ALA A 136 7.11 -11.90 10.72
C ALA A 136 7.08 -10.40 10.43
N GLY A 137 7.70 -9.60 11.30
CA GLY A 137 7.87 -8.16 11.05
C GLY A 137 8.65 -7.90 9.76
N LEU A 138 8.12 -7.00 8.94
CA LEU A 138 8.68 -6.50 7.70
C LEU A 138 9.94 -5.68 7.96
N VAL A 139 10.94 -5.80 7.09
CA VAL A 139 12.26 -5.19 7.30
C VAL A 139 12.72 -4.51 6.02
N ALA A 140 13.12 -3.23 6.10
CA ALA A 140 13.78 -2.55 4.99
C ALA A 140 15.17 -3.18 4.74
N TRP A 141 15.53 -3.42 3.48
CA TRP A 141 16.76 -4.11 3.13
C TRP A 141 17.92 -3.13 2.88
N PRO A 142 19.07 -3.29 3.58
CA PRO A 142 20.20 -2.40 3.39
C PRO A 142 20.96 -2.64 2.05
N PRO A 143 21.64 -1.59 1.54
CA PRO A 143 21.52 -0.19 1.95
C PRO A 143 20.15 0.36 1.51
N PHE A 144 19.54 1.22 2.32
CA PHE A 144 18.31 1.93 1.98
C PHE A 144 18.48 3.42 2.28
N ASP A 145 17.86 4.25 1.45
CA ASP A 145 17.85 5.69 1.68
C ASP A 145 16.79 6.03 2.74
N LYS A 146 17.23 6.70 3.81
CA LYS A 146 16.35 7.14 4.91
C LYS A 146 15.38 8.23 4.46
N SER A 147 15.70 8.96 3.40
CA SER A 147 14.81 9.96 2.78
C SER A 147 13.49 9.37 2.27
N ILE A 148 13.44 8.06 2.02
CA ILE A 148 12.24 7.40 1.50
C ILE A 148 11.17 7.29 2.61
N PHE A 149 11.60 7.20 3.87
CA PHE A 149 10.73 7.01 5.05
C PHE A 149 10.29 8.33 5.67
N PHE A 150 11.12 9.37 5.53
CA PHE A 150 10.90 10.70 6.07
C PHE A 150 11.08 11.68 4.92
N ASP A 151 10.03 12.44 4.56
CA ASP A 151 10.12 13.43 3.47
C ASP A 151 11.07 14.56 3.88
N ILE A 152 12.35 14.37 3.54
CA ILE A 152 13.43 15.28 3.92
C ILE A 152 13.22 16.64 3.24
N ASP A 153 12.69 16.67 2.03
CA ASP A 153 12.52 17.91 1.27
C ASP A 153 11.39 18.76 1.83
N GLU A 154 10.25 18.14 2.20
CA GLU A 154 9.18 18.83 2.93
C GLU A 154 9.67 19.35 4.28
N PHE A 155 10.40 18.51 5.03
CA PHE A 155 10.95 18.87 6.33
C PHE A 155 11.95 20.02 6.24
N VAL A 156 12.88 19.98 5.28
CA VAL A 156 13.84 21.05 5.04
C VAL A 156 13.11 22.33 4.63
N GLY A 157 12.09 22.23 3.77
CA GLY A 157 11.27 23.38 3.37
C GLY A 157 10.48 24.01 4.53
N GLU A 158 10.02 23.22 5.49
CA GLU A 158 9.43 23.73 6.74
C GLU A 158 10.47 24.44 7.62
N VAL A 159 11.64 23.83 7.81
CA VAL A 159 12.73 24.42 8.60
C VAL A 159 13.19 25.73 7.99
N GLU A 160 13.37 25.79 6.67
CA GLU A 160 13.74 27.02 5.96
C GLU A 160 12.70 28.13 6.08
N ARG A 161 11.41 27.79 6.02
CA ARG A 161 10.32 28.75 6.26
C ARG A 161 10.38 29.29 7.68
N LEU A 162 10.58 28.42 8.67
CA LEU A 162 10.70 28.83 10.07
C LEU A 162 11.90 29.75 10.30
N MET A 163 13.06 29.46 9.69
CA MET A 163 14.22 30.35 9.73
C MET A 163 13.92 31.74 9.15
N LYS A 164 13.17 31.81 8.04
CA LYS A 164 12.78 33.08 7.38
C LYS A 164 11.80 33.91 8.22
N THR A 165 11.08 33.32 9.17
CA THR A 165 10.17 34.04 10.07
C THR A 165 10.86 34.72 11.26
N GLY A 166 12.18 34.59 11.39
CA GLY A 166 12.94 35.23 12.48
C GLY A 166 12.77 34.56 13.84
N ARG A 167 12.27 33.32 13.88
CA ARG A 167 12.21 32.50 15.11
C ARG A 167 13.60 32.21 15.64
N ASP A 168 13.70 32.09 16.97
CA ASP A 168 14.96 31.80 17.61
C ASP A 168 15.46 30.39 17.27
N LYS A 169 16.79 30.23 17.24
CA LYS A 169 17.44 28.95 16.92
C LYS A 169 17.04 27.83 17.87
N SER A 170 16.74 28.16 19.13
CA SER A 170 16.26 27.16 20.11
C SER A 170 14.87 26.62 19.77
N GLU A 171 13.97 27.45 19.27
CA GLU A 171 12.61 27.07 18.85
C GLU A 171 12.65 26.19 17.61
N ILE A 172 13.50 26.52 16.64
CA ILE A 172 13.68 25.72 15.42
C ILE A 172 14.27 24.35 15.78
N ASN A 173 15.24 24.29 16.70
CA ASN A 173 15.79 23.03 17.18
C ASN A 173 14.76 22.19 17.95
N ALA A 174 13.89 22.82 18.73
CA ALA A 174 12.79 22.13 19.41
C ALA A 174 11.79 21.56 18.40
N PHE A 175 11.41 22.33 17.38
CA PHE A 175 10.56 21.88 16.28
C PHE A 175 11.18 20.69 15.52
N VAL A 176 12.46 20.78 15.14
CA VAL A 176 13.21 19.69 14.48
C VAL A 176 13.21 18.43 15.34
N LYS A 177 13.51 18.56 16.65
CA LYS A 177 13.51 17.43 17.57
C LYS A 177 12.11 16.84 17.73
N ASP A 178 11.08 17.66 17.82
CA ASP A 178 9.71 17.19 17.98
C ASP A 178 9.22 16.50 16.70
N LYS A 179 9.49 17.03 15.51
CA LYS A 179 9.19 16.39 14.23
C LYS A 179 9.92 15.06 14.04
N ILE A 180 11.20 14.97 14.42
CA ILE A 180 11.93 13.69 14.39
C ILE A 180 11.36 12.72 15.42
N SER A 181 10.96 13.20 16.59
CA SER A 181 10.38 12.38 17.65
C SER A 181 8.96 11.92 17.29
N GLU A 182 8.19 12.77 16.62
CA GLU A 182 6.89 12.50 16.03
C GLU A 182 7.02 11.48 14.90
N ALA A 183 7.96 11.67 13.97
CA ALA A 183 8.28 10.69 12.94
C ALA A 183 8.67 9.33 13.55
N LYS A 184 9.44 9.31 14.64
CA LYS A 184 9.74 8.07 15.38
C LYS A 184 8.50 7.47 16.06
N ARG A 185 7.64 8.28 16.69
CA ARG A 185 6.38 7.85 17.31
C ARG A 185 5.39 7.30 16.29
N GLN A 186 5.38 7.88 15.09
CA GLN A 186 4.56 7.49 13.94
C GLN A 186 5.20 6.35 13.12
N GLY A 187 6.36 5.83 13.53
CA GLY A 187 7.03 4.73 12.83
C GLY A 187 7.68 5.10 11.49
N LEU A 188 7.74 6.38 11.12
CA LEU A 188 8.40 6.91 9.91
C LEU A 188 9.94 6.83 9.97
N VAL A 189 10.50 6.26 11.05
CA VAL A 189 11.89 5.81 11.12
C VAL A 189 11.84 4.30 11.25
N PRO A 190 12.42 3.53 10.30
CA PRO A 190 12.25 2.10 10.30
C PRO A 190 12.82 1.51 11.60
N SER A 191 11.96 0.82 12.33
CA SER A 191 12.40 -0.13 13.35
C SER A 191 13.02 -1.34 12.64
N ASP A 192 13.86 -2.11 13.35
CA ASP A 192 14.46 -3.32 12.78
C ASP A 192 13.40 -4.34 12.31
N LYS A 193 12.14 -4.23 12.79
CA LYS A 193 10.99 -5.05 12.43
C LYS A 193 9.66 -4.27 12.53
N PHE A 194 9.01 -4.03 11.40
CA PHE A 194 7.73 -3.33 11.28
C PHE A 194 6.55 -4.27 11.03
N HIS A 195 5.45 -4.04 11.73
CA HIS A 195 4.21 -4.77 11.50
C HIS A 195 3.23 -3.82 10.81
N PHE A 196 2.84 -4.15 9.58
CA PHE A 196 1.92 -3.34 8.80
C PHE A 196 0.47 -3.67 9.18
N ASN A 197 -0.16 -2.86 10.01
CA ASN A 197 -1.51 -3.13 10.47
C ASN A 197 -2.61 -2.67 9.50
N GLY A 198 -2.23 -2.05 8.38
CA GLY A 198 -3.17 -1.55 7.38
C GLY A 198 -3.67 -2.61 6.40
N TYR A 199 -4.43 -2.13 5.41
CA TYR A 199 -4.95 -2.91 4.28
C TYR A 199 -4.22 -2.55 2.99
N VAL A 200 -4.20 -3.47 2.02
CA VAL A 200 -3.57 -3.26 0.70
C VAL A 200 -4.64 -3.34 -0.38
N LEU A 201 -4.75 -2.31 -1.21
CA LEU A 201 -5.52 -2.31 -2.45
C LEU A 201 -4.57 -2.34 -3.65
N ILE A 202 -4.56 -3.46 -4.38
CA ILE A 202 -3.82 -3.62 -5.63
C ILE A 202 -4.75 -3.25 -6.78
N VAL A 203 -4.40 -2.21 -7.51
CA VAL A 203 -5.10 -1.76 -8.72
C VAL A 203 -4.30 -2.21 -9.93
N LEU A 204 -4.88 -3.05 -10.77
CA LEU A 204 -4.29 -3.49 -12.03
C LEU A 204 -4.71 -2.52 -13.14
N ASP A 205 -3.80 -1.61 -13.53
CA ASP A 205 -4.04 -0.55 -14.52
C ASP A 205 -3.55 -0.98 -15.90
N GLY A 206 -4.49 -1.32 -16.79
CA GLY A 206 -4.16 -1.85 -18.12
C GLY A 206 -3.57 -3.27 -18.08
N LEU A 207 -3.69 -3.98 -16.96
CA LEU A 207 -3.27 -5.36 -16.78
C LEU A 207 -4.48 -6.25 -16.51
N ASP A 208 -4.59 -7.35 -17.26
CA ASP A 208 -5.65 -8.33 -17.03
C ASP A 208 -5.24 -9.36 -15.97
N TRP A 209 -6.22 -9.83 -15.21
CA TRP A 209 -6.04 -10.79 -14.14
C TRP A 209 -5.47 -12.13 -14.61
N GLN A 210 -5.83 -12.57 -15.83
CA GLN A 210 -5.39 -13.85 -16.34
C GLN A 210 -3.86 -13.84 -16.54
N SER A 211 -3.32 -12.76 -17.12
CA SER A 211 -1.87 -12.54 -17.24
C SER A 211 -1.18 -12.46 -15.88
N VAL A 212 -1.79 -11.78 -14.90
CA VAL A 212 -1.25 -11.70 -13.52
C VAL A 212 -1.15 -13.08 -12.88
N ARG A 213 -2.21 -13.87 -13.01
CA ARG A 213 -2.30 -15.24 -12.48
C ARG A 213 -1.26 -16.14 -13.12
N GLU A 214 -1.17 -16.17 -14.45
CA GLU A 214 -0.26 -17.06 -15.18
C GLU A 214 1.21 -16.83 -14.84
N ILE A 215 1.61 -15.58 -14.63
CA ILE A 215 2.98 -15.24 -14.25
C ILE A 215 3.25 -15.64 -12.81
N SER A 216 2.29 -15.39 -11.92
CA SER A 216 2.45 -15.68 -10.50
C SER A 216 2.40 -17.19 -10.18
N GLU A 217 1.68 -17.98 -10.98
CA GLU A 217 1.62 -19.45 -10.85
C GLU A 217 2.94 -20.16 -11.23
N ARG A 218 3.81 -19.50 -12.01
CA ARG A 218 5.16 -20.03 -12.33
C ARG A 218 6.03 -20.18 -11.08
N ASP A 219 5.67 -19.50 -10.00
CA ASP A 219 6.42 -19.45 -8.75
C ASP A 219 5.96 -20.51 -7.72
N ARG A 220 5.88 -21.78 -8.15
CA ARG A 220 5.72 -23.00 -7.31
C ARG A 220 4.68 -22.90 -6.17
N GLY A 221 3.46 -22.43 -6.44
CA GLY A 221 2.36 -22.39 -5.46
C GLY A 221 2.37 -21.19 -4.51
N GLN A 222 3.27 -20.21 -4.71
CA GLN A 222 3.30 -18.99 -3.91
C GLN A 222 2.06 -18.11 -4.13
N PHE A 223 1.50 -18.14 -5.34
CA PHE A 223 0.28 -17.41 -5.73
C PHE A 223 -0.95 -17.86 -4.96
N ASP A 224 -1.30 -19.15 -4.99
CA ASP A 224 -2.47 -19.68 -4.27
C ASP A 224 -2.39 -19.42 -2.77
N ALA A 225 -1.20 -19.54 -2.19
CA ALA A 225 -0.96 -19.20 -0.79
C ALA A 225 -1.09 -17.69 -0.51
N ALA A 226 -0.80 -16.81 -1.46
CA ALA A 226 -1.05 -15.37 -1.31
C ALA A 226 -2.54 -15.06 -1.40
N MET A 227 -3.29 -15.75 -2.27
CA MET A 227 -4.73 -15.55 -2.44
C MET A 227 -5.58 -15.93 -1.22
N GLN A 228 -4.99 -16.57 -0.20
CA GLN A 228 -5.61 -16.72 1.12
C GLN A 228 -5.77 -15.38 1.86
N PHE A 229 -4.88 -14.43 1.58
CA PHE A 229 -4.80 -13.11 2.24
C PHE A 229 -5.32 -11.96 1.38
N TYR A 230 -5.70 -12.23 0.12
CA TYR A 230 -6.20 -11.24 -0.83
C TYR A 230 -7.59 -11.63 -1.34
N TYR A 231 -8.52 -10.69 -1.36
CA TYR A 231 -9.75 -10.75 -2.14
C TYR A 231 -9.48 -10.29 -3.57
N ARG A 232 -10.08 -10.95 -4.56
CA ARG A 232 -10.20 -10.40 -5.91
C ARG A 232 -11.64 -9.93 -6.12
N VAL A 233 -11.81 -8.66 -6.42
CA VAL A 233 -13.11 -8.10 -6.80
C VAL A 233 -13.35 -8.40 -8.27
N ASP A 234 -14.25 -9.34 -8.54
CA ASP A 234 -14.68 -9.72 -9.89
C ASP A 234 -16.21 -9.79 -9.94
N PHE A 235 -16.83 -8.99 -10.82
CA PHE A 235 -18.27 -8.99 -11.06
C PHE A 235 -18.69 -9.87 -12.25
N SER A 236 -17.72 -10.40 -13.00
CA SER A 236 -17.91 -11.04 -14.32
C SER A 236 -17.87 -12.56 -14.32
N ARG A 237 -17.57 -13.24 -13.21
CA ARG A 237 -17.50 -14.70 -13.17
C ARG A 237 -18.08 -15.27 -11.88
N TRP A 238 -19.34 -15.73 -11.94
CA TRP A 238 -19.86 -16.99 -11.37
C TRP A 238 -21.20 -17.29 -12.06
#